data_AF-A0A9D5SCZ4-F1
#
_entry.id   AF-A0A9D5SCZ4-F1
#
_cell.length_a   1.000
_cell.length_b   1.000
_cell.length_c   1.000
_cell.angle_alpha   90.00
_cell.angle_beta   90.00
_cell.angle_gamma   90.00
#
_symmetry.space_group_name_H-M   'P 1'
#
loop_
_entity.id
_entity.type
_entity.pdbx_description
1 polymer ?
#
loop_
_entity_poly.entity_id
_entity_poly.type
_entity_poly.pdbx_seq_one_letter_code
_entity_poly.pdbx_strand_id
1 'polypeptide(L)'
;MSASKLASESQGESDDLPPIEDNEIDTSTLEYSQRAVRNVGINNNYELKSYDIVVVSPDESIGTVIAKCDGHLLTGGVYHGTTVVAEVVSVAPNYEFVGWMSGNELVSPALSYAFTATQDIELVASFRYYSLRAVDLGLSVRWANGNLGATSPDKYGDYFAWGETVPFGKADNSNNMNYEYNVPHTYDKTFYSWLTYKFCRGLNPTMTKYCTNEEYGINDGRTMLLPADDAAHVIAKSNWRIPTPQEMNELISKCNWVWTSLNGVGGFQVFGPSGKSIFLPAAGCRGYSSQRDGDNGYYWTSSIDEYYQCNAYCLYFCPNHVSKSYIGRYLGQSIRAVRE
;
A
#
# COMPACT_ATOMS: atom_id res chain seq x y z
N MET A 1 -36.68 -63.42 -46.80
CA MET A 1 -35.72 -63.09 -47.88
C MET A 1 -34.40 -62.79 -47.19
N SER A 2 -33.39 -63.68 -47.30
CA SER A 2 -32.27 -63.60 -48.27
C SER A 2 -31.23 -62.54 -47.82
N ALA A 3 -29.90 -62.73 -47.75
CA ALA A 3 -28.96 -63.86 -47.94
C ALA A 3 -27.53 -63.39 -47.49
N SER A 4 -26.45 -64.19 -47.36
CA SER A 4 -26.20 -65.61 -47.02
C SER A 4 -24.68 -65.93 -47.07
N LYS A 5 -24.19 -67.00 -46.40
CA LYS A 5 -22.97 -67.80 -46.76
C LYS A 5 -21.57 -67.13 -46.58
N LEU A 6 -20.41 -67.80 -46.39
CA LEU A 6 -19.90 -69.20 -46.20
C LEU A 6 -18.79 -69.15 -45.07
N ALA A 7 -18.41 -70.17 -44.28
CA ALA A 7 -17.78 -71.50 -44.53
C ALA A 7 -16.41 -71.42 -45.28
N SER A 8 -15.35 -72.22 -45.03
CA SER A 8 -15.12 -73.52 -44.33
C SER A 8 -13.64 -73.64 -43.83
N GLU A 9 -13.29 -74.36 -42.75
CA GLU A 9 -12.70 -75.75 -42.66
C GLU A 9 -11.35 -75.98 -43.43
N SER A 10 -10.37 -76.84 -43.07
CA SER A 10 -10.30 -78.02 -42.16
C SER A 10 -8.85 -78.44 -41.77
N GLN A 11 -8.68 -79.10 -40.60
CA GLN A 11 -7.82 -80.27 -40.23
C GLN A 11 -6.41 -80.56 -40.82
N GLY A 12 -5.53 -81.17 -39.98
CA GLY A 12 -4.40 -82.04 -40.40
C GLY A 12 -3.32 -82.31 -39.33
N GLU A 13 -3.03 -83.59 -39.00
CA GLU A 13 -1.96 -84.05 -38.07
C GLU A 13 -0.64 -84.38 -38.81
N SER A 14 0.51 -84.36 -38.11
CA SER A 14 1.46 -85.51 -38.00
C SER A 14 2.75 -85.16 -37.23
N ASP A 15 3.24 -86.09 -36.41
CA ASP A 15 4.55 -86.02 -35.72
C ASP A 15 5.75 -86.17 -36.67
N ASP A 16 6.88 -85.53 -36.34
CA ASP A 16 8.24 -86.08 -36.54
C ASP A 16 9.31 -85.28 -35.76
N LEU A 17 10.21 -85.98 -35.07
CA LEU A 17 11.48 -85.49 -34.48
C LEU A 17 12.59 -86.41 -35.01
N PRO A 18 13.74 -85.92 -35.53
CA PRO A 18 14.82 -85.31 -34.70
C PRO A 18 15.63 -84.23 -35.49
N PRO A 19 16.88 -83.80 -35.16
CA PRO A 19 17.75 -84.10 -34.01
C PRO A 19 18.24 -82.87 -33.21
N ILE A 20 19.06 -83.14 -32.19
CA ILE A 20 19.73 -82.16 -31.34
C ILE A 20 21.02 -81.66 -32.03
N GLU A 21 21.20 -80.35 -32.11
CA GLU A 21 22.51 -79.70 -32.29
C GLU A 21 22.70 -78.62 -31.21
N ASP A 22 23.88 -78.57 -30.60
CA ASP A 22 24.24 -77.58 -29.57
C ASP A 22 24.63 -76.23 -30.19
N ASN A 23 23.95 -75.14 -29.80
CA ASN A 23 24.52 -73.98 -29.09
C ASN A 23 23.72 -72.67 -29.28
N GLU A 24 23.82 -71.81 -28.26
CA GLU A 24 23.53 -70.37 -28.22
C GLU A 24 22.15 -69.88 -28.72
N ILE A 25 21.20 -69.69 -27.79
CA ILE A 25 20.06 -68.79 -27.99
C ILE A 25 19.93 -67.75 -26.87
N ASP A 26 20.15 -66.51 -27.31
CA ASP A 26 19.73 -65.20 -26.80
C ASP A 26 18.45 -65.20 -25.92
N THR A 27 18.52 -64.56 -24.74
CA THR A 27 17.44 -64.57 -23.75
C THR A 27 16.43 -63.44 -23.95
N SER A 28 15.51 -63.59 -24.90
CA SER A 28 14.43 -62.60 -25.11
C SER A 28 13.03 -63.17 -25.46
N THR A 29 12.36 -63.87 -24.53
CA THR A 29 10.89 -63.75 -24.29
C THR A 29 10.39 -64.50 -23.05
N LEU A 30 9.73 -63.75 -22.14
CA LEU A 30 8.57 -64.06 -21.28
C LEU A 30 8.29 -65.49 -20.71
N GLU A 31 8.18 -65.47 -19.36
CA GLU A 31 7.21 -66.15 -18.49
C GLU A 31 7.45 -67.54 -17.84
N TYR A 32 6.85 -67.65 -16.64
CA TYR A 32 6.64 -68.81 -15.76
C TYR A 32 7.84 -69.50 -15.05
N SER A 33 8.03 -69.19 -13.77
CA SER A 33 7.58 -70.07 -12.66
C SER A 33 8.11 -69.63 -11.28
N GLN A 34 7.36 -69.93 -10.22
CA GLN A 34 7.78 -69.67 -8.84
C GLN A 34 8.73 -70.76 -8.32
N ARG A 35 9.96 -70.41 -7.90
CA ARG A 35 10.46 -70.66 -6.53
C ARG A 35 11.90 -70.18 -6.28
N ALA A 36 12.02 -69.32 -5.26
CA ALA A 36 13.12 -69.16 -4.32
C ALA A 36 14.59 -69.10 -4.83
N VAL A 37 15.26 -67.96 -4.58
CA VAL A 37 16.20 -67.78 -3.44
C VAL A 37 16.81 -66.36 -3.46
N ARG A 38 17.09 -65.80 -2.27
CA ARG A 38 17.68 -64.47 -1.96
C ARG A 38 16.81 -63.24 -2.26
N ASN A 39 16.12 -62.77 -1.21
CA ASN A 39 15.97 -61.33 -1.00
C ASN A 39 17.37 -60.70 -0.87
N VAL A 40 17.87 -60.08 -1.94
CA VAL A 40 18.89 -59.03 -1.78
C VAL A 40 18.12 -57.76 -1.43
N GLY A 41 17.89 -57.56 -0.13
CA GLY A 41 17.30 -56.34 0.39
C GLY A 41 18.28 -55.19 0.20
N ILE A 42 18.13 -54.44 -0.90
CA ILE A 42 18.81 -53.14 -1.06
C ILE A 42 18.08 -52.15 -0.15
N ASN A 43 18.47 -52.12 1.13
CA ASN A 43 18.02 -51.11 2.08
C ASN A 43 18.73 -49.77 1.81
N ASN A 44 18.43 -49.16 0.67
CA ASN A 44 18.83 -47.77 0.42
C ASN A 44 17.86 -46.85 1.18
N ASN A 45 18.13 -46.66 2.48
CA ASN A 45 17.53 -45.59 3.26
C ASN A 45 18.05 -44.24 2.74
N TYR A 46 17.38 -43.68 1.74
CA TYR A 46 17.55 -42.28 1.36
C TYR A 46 16.70 -41.41 2.29
N GLU A 47 17.35 -40.74 3.25
CA GLU A 47 16.70 -39.67 4.01
C GLU A 47 16.67 -38.40 3.16
N LEU A 48 15.49 -37.79 2.99
CA LEU A 48 15.41 -36.46 2.39
C LEU A 48 16.08 -35.47 3.34
N LYS A 49 17.08 -34.74 2.84
CA LYS A 49 17.71 -33.65 3.57
C LYS A 49 16.66 -32.60 3.93
N SER A 50 16.59 -32.24 5.22
CA SER A 50 15.82 -31.10 5.71
C SER A 50 16.70 -29.86 5.86
N TYR A 51 16.05 -28.70 5.92
CA TYR A 51 16.66 -27.39 6.12
C TYR A 51 15.89 -26.57 7.14
N ASP A 52 16.61 -25.73 7.88
CA ASP A 52 16.02 -24.77 8.79
C ASP A 52 15.71 -23.47 8.04
N ILE A 53 14.42 -23.15 7.95
CA ILE A 53 13.88 -21.98 7.25
C ILE A 53 13.28 -21.05 8.30
N VAL A 54 13.92 -19.90 8.51
CA VAL A 54 13.50 -18.91 9.51
C VAL A 54 13.04 -17.65 8.80
N VAL A 55 11.84 -17.16 9.14
CA VAL A 55 11.30 -15.89 8.64
C VAL A 55 11.06 -14.98 9.82
N VAL A 56 11.74 -13.83 9.84
CA VAL A 56 11.88 -12.98 11.04
C VAL A 56 11.32 -11.58 10.77
N SER A 57 10.51 -11.07 11.69
CA SER A 57 10.34 -9.62 11.82
C SER A 57 11.37 -9.11 12.83
N PRO A 58 12.17 -8.08 12.50
CA PRO A 58 13.13 -7.50 13.44
C PRO A 58 12.44 -6.73 14.59
N ASP A 59 11.17 -6.35 14.42
CA ASP A 59 10.35 -5.68 15.43
C ASP A 59 8.87 -5.92 15.13
N GLU A 60 8.21 -6.76 15.95
CA GLU A 60 6.80 -7.09 15.80
C GLU A 60 5.85 -5.90 16.02
N SER A 61 6.32 -4.82 16.66
CA SER A 61 5.56 -3.56 16.76
C SER A 61 5.57 -2.75 15.46
N ILE A 62 6.52 -3.03 14.55
CA ILE A 62 6.65 -2.41 13.22
C ILE A 62 5.98 -3.26 12.13
N GLY A 63 5.99 -4.58 12.26
CA GLY A 63 5.29 -5.47 11.32
C GLY A 63 5.37 -6.92 11.74
N THR A 64 4.41 -7.73 11.30
CA THR A 64 4.38 -9.18 11.57
C THR A 64 4.48 -9.97 10.29
N VAL A 65 5.16 -11.11 10.36
CA VAL A 65 5.45 -11.97 9.21
C VAL A 65 5.23 -13.44 9.55
N ILE A 66 5.01 -14.25 8.52
CA ILE A 66 4.85 -15.71 8.65
C ILE A 66 5.56 -16.44 7.51
N ALA A 67 5.93 -17.69 7.78
CA ALA A 67 6.30 -18.67 6.76
C ALA A 67 5.15 -19.68 6.59
N LYS A 68 4.86 -20.06 5.34
CA LYS A 68 3.90 -21.12 5.01
C LYS A 68 4.50 -22.19 4.11
N CYS A 69 4.07 -23.43 4.30
CA CYS A 69 4.28 -24.57 3.43
C CYS A 69 2.90 -25.17 3.10
N ASP A 70 2.59 -25.39 1.83
CA ASP A 70 1.29 -25.92 1.36
C ASP A 70 0.06 -25.20 1.95
N GLY A 71 0.19 -23.89 2.21
CA GLY A 71 -0.85 -23.04 2.82
C GLY A 71 -0.93 -23.09 4.35
N HIS A 72 -0.23 -24.02 5.00
CA HIS A 72 -0.15 -24.14 6.46
C HIS A 72 1.02 -23.36 7.04
N LEU A 73 0.91 -22.86 8.27
CA LEU A 73 2.03 -22.22 8.98
C LEU A 73 3.18 -23.19 9.17
N LEU A 74 4.40 -22.73 8.95
CA LEU A 74 5.60 -23.54 9.17
C LEU A 74 5.91 -23.66 10.68
N THR A 75 6.10 -24.89 11.16
CA THR A 75 6.37 -25.18 12.59
C THR A 75 7.60 -26.07 12.82
N GLY A 76 8.48 -26.19 11.83
CA GLY A 76 9.67 -27.05 11.90
C GLY A 76 10.48 -27.01 10.60
N GLY A 77 11.52 -27.86 10.50
CA GLY A 77 12.37 -27.95 9.31
C GLY A 77 11.64 -28.42 8.05
N VAL A 78 12.17 -28.02 6.89
CA VAL A 78 11.54 -28.19 5.57
C VAL A 78 12.37 -29.14 4.71
N TYR A 79 11.74 -30.12 4.05
CA TYR A 79 12.46 -31.04 3.15
C TYR A 79 12.95 -30.36 1.87
N HIS A 80 14.10 -30.82 1.35
CA HIS A 80 14.67 -30.36 0.10
C HIS A 80 13.66 -30.37 -1.06
N GLY A 81 13.59 -29.28 -1.82
CA GLY A 81 12.70 -29.14 -2.98
C GLY A 81 11.28 -28.65 -2.63
N THR A 82 10.92 -28.56 -1.35
CA THR A 82 9.63 -28.02 -0.91
C THR A 82 9.56 -26.51 -1.18
N THR A 83 8.39 -26.00 -1.55
CA THR A 83 8.17 -24.56 -1.72
C THR A 83 7.69 -23.93 -0.42
N VAL A 84 8.40 -22.91 0.05
CA VAL A 84 8.03 -22.09 1.21
C VAL A 84 7.62 -20.72 0.72
N VAL A 85 6.61 -20.12 1.36
CA VAL A 85 6.17 -18.75 1.11
C VAL A 85 6.37 -17.92 2.38
N ALA A 86 7.25 -16.91 2.30
CA ALA A 86 7.36 -15.87 3.32
C ALA A 86 6.33 -14.77 3.01
N GLU A 87 5.53 -14.37 3.99
CA GLU A 87 4.45 -13.39 3.83
C GLU A 87 4.45 -12.32 4.93
N VAL A 88 4.25 -11.07 4.55
CA VAL A 88 3.95 -9.97 5.47
C VAL A 88 2.47 -10.01 5.85
N VAL A 89 2.18 -10.15 7.14
CA VAL A 89 0.82 -10.19 7.69
C VAL A 89 0.33 -8.80 8.04
N SER A 90 1.19 -7.97 8.64
CA SER A 90 0.86 -6.59 8.98
C SER A 90 2.08 -5.67 8.92
N VAL A 91 1.82 -4.38 8.71
CA VAL A 91 2.81 -3.30 8.81
C VAL A 91 2.19 -2.17 9.63
N ALA A 92 2.95 -1.64 10.58
CA ALA A 92 2.52 -0.58 11.47
C ALA A 92 2.35 0.76 10.74
N PRO A 93 1.53 1.68 11.28
CA PRO A 93 1.36 2.99 10.70
C PRO A 93 2.69 3.76 10.56
N ASN A 94 2.87 4.38 9.39
CA ASN A 94 4.07 5.11 8.99
C ASN A 94 5.31 4.23 8.81
N TYR A 95 5.15 2.94 8.50
CA TYR A 95 6.22 2.10 7.96
C TYR A 95 5.81 1.54 6.60
N GLU A 96 6.80 1.35 5.72
CA GLU A 96 6.65 0.57 4.49
C GLU A 96 7.59 -0.63 4.54
N PHE A 97 7.11 -1.79 4.08
CA PHE A 97 7.95 -2.95 3.82
C PHE A 97 8.87 -2.65 2.63
N VAL A 98 10.17 -2.88 2.81
CA VAL A 98 11.21 -2.65 1.81
C VAL A 98 11.50 -3.93 1.02
N GLY A 99 11.48 -5.08 1.71
CA GLY A 99 11.74 -6.39 1.12
C GLY A 99 12.26 -7.42 2.11
N TRP A 100 12.36 -8.66 1.63
CA TRP A 100 13.00 -9.77 2.32
C TRP A 100 14.51 -9.70 2.11
N MET A 101 15.25 -9.78 3.22
CA MET A 101 16.71 -9.77 3.24
C MET A 101 17.24 -11.15 3.62
N SER A 102 18.23 -11.66 2.89
CA SER A 102 19.06 -12.79 3.33
C SER A 102 20.43 -12.24 3.69
N GLY A 103 20.72 -12.14 4.99
CA GLY A 103 21.83 -11.33 5.49
C GLY A 103 21.70 -9.87 5.05
N ASN A 104 22.63 -9.41 4.21
CA ASN A 104 22.65 -8.03 3.67
C ASN A 104 22.08 -7.91 2.24
N GLU A 105 21.64 -9.01 1.61
CA GLU A 105 21.15 -9.01 0.23
C GLU A 105 19.62 -8.97 0.17
N LEU A 106 19.07 -8.06 -0.66
CA LEU A 106 17.64 -7.94 -0.93
C LEU A 106 17.23 -9.02 -1.94
N VAL A 107 16.55 -10.08 -1.47
CA VAL A 107 16.15 -11.21 -2.32
C VAL A 107 14.76 -11.04 -2.96
N SER A 108 13.87 -10.24 -2.34
CA SER A 108 12.57 -9.89 -2.95
C SER A 108 11.95 -8.63 -2.33
N PRO A 109 11.46 -7.66 -3.13
CA PRO A 109 10.70 -6.51 -2.63
C PRO A 109 9.19 -6.79 -2.43
N ALA A 110 8.72 -7.99 -2.76
CA ALA A 110 7.29 -8.32 -2.72
C ALA A 110 6.83 -8.77 -1.32
N LEU A 111 5.62 -8.33 -0.91
CA LEU A 111 5.00 -8.69 0.39
C LEU A 111 4.81 -10.21 0.59
N SER A 112 4.80 -10.98 -0.50
CA SER A 112 4.86 -12.43 -0.51
C SER A 112 6.04 -12.87 -1.39
N TYR A 113 6.87 -13.78 -0.88
CA TYR A 113 8.03 -14.33 -1.57
C TYR A 113 8.03 -15.85 -1.46
N ALA A 114 7.79 -16.52 -2.58
CA ALA A 114 7.84 -17.97 -2.71
C ALA A 114 9.22 -18.43 -3.21
N PHE A 115 9.81 -19.41 -2.55
CA PHE A 115 11.12 -19.96 -2.89
C PHE A 115 11.21 -21.46 -2.55
N THR A 116 12.18 -22.15 -3.15
CA THR A 116 12.41 -23.58 -2.93
C THR A 116 13.45 -23.80 -1.84
N ALA A 117 13.17 -24.67 -0.87
CA ALA A 117 14.11 -25.03 0.18
C ALA A 117 15.26 -25.90 -0.38
N THR A 118 16.44 -25.30 -0.57
CA THR A 118 17.67 -25.97 -1.05
C THR A 118 18.86 -25.82 -0.10
N GLN A 119 18.70 -24.99 0.93
CA GLN A 119 19.67 -24.69 1.98
C GLN A 119 18.93 -24.12 3.19
N ASP A 120 19.61 -24.05 4.34
CA ASP A 120 19.16 -23.26 5.47
C ASP A 120 19.14 -21.77 5.08
N ILE A 121 18.13 -21.04 5.54
CA ILE A 121 17.99 -19.61 5.25
C ILE A 121 17.27 -18.87 6.37
N GLU A 122 17.80 -17.70 6.70
CA GLU A 122 17.09 -16.69 7.49
C GLU A 122 16.67 -15.56 6.55
N LEU A 123 15.36 -15.32 6.47
CA LEU A 123 14.76 -14.20 5.75
C LEU A 123 14.25 -13.17 6.75
N VAL A 124 14.95 -12.04 6.85
CA VAL A 124 14.56 -10.93 7.72
C VAL A 124 13.73 -9.93 6.91
N ALA A 125 12.55 -9.59 7.41
CA ALA A 125 11.73 -8.54 6.82
C ALA A 125 12.33 -7.16 7.08
N SER A 126 12.70 -6.45 6.01
CA SER A 126 13.14 -5.07 6.11
C SER A 126 11.94 -4.14 6.10
N PHE A 127 11.76 -3.36 7.17
CA PHE A 127 10.82 -2.26 7.24
C PHE A 127 11.57 -0.94 7.36
N ARG A 128 11.02 0.14 6.80
CA ARG A 128 11.52 1.50 7.05
C ARG A 128 10.39 2.46 7.35
N TYR A 129 10.68 3.48 8.14
CA TYR A 129 9.74 4.56 8.39
C TYR A 129 9.37 5.24 7.06
N TYR A 130 8.08 5.30 6.77
CA TYR A 130 7.52 5.99 5.61
C TYR A 130 7.67 7.49 5.82
N SER A 131 8.74 8.05 5.26
CA SER A 131 8.93 9.49 5.12
C SER A 131 8.46 9.94 3.75
N LEU A 132 7.90 11.15 3.67
CA LEU A 132 7.48 11.73 2.39
C LEU A 132 8.70 11.83 1.46
N ARG A 133 8.59 11.18 0.30
CA ARG A 133 9.59 11.22 -0.77
C ARG A 133 9.18 12.26 -1.80
N ALA A 134 10.14 13.09 -2.21
CA ALA A 134 9.92 14.13 -3.21
C ALA A 134 9.93 13.54 -4.63
N VAL A 135 8.83 13.74 -5.35
CA VAL A 135 8.64 13.37 -6.74
C VAL A 135 8.73 14.62 -7.59
N ASP A 136 9.73 14.65 -8.46
CA ASP A 136 9.91 15.71 -9.44
C ASP A 136 8.99 15.47 -10.64
N LEU A 137 7.87 16.20 -10.68
CA LEU A 137 6.89 16.11 -11.77
C LEU A 137 7.28 16.93 -13.01
N GLY A 138 8.40 17.66 -13.00
CA GLY A 138 8.71 18.64 -14.05
C GLY A 138 7.85 19.91 -13.93
N LEU A 139 7.62 20.33 -12.69
CA LEU A 139 6.86 21.51 -12.26
C LEU A 139 7.79 22.46 -11.47
N SER A 140 7.28 23.60 -10.98
CA SER A 140 8.11 24.55 -10.21
C SER A 140 8.60 24.02 -8.86
N VAL A 141 7.98 22.96 -8.34
CA VAL A 141 8.31 22.30 -7.07
C VAL A 141 8.18 20.78 -7.15
N ARG A 142 8.84 20.08 -6.23
CA ARG A 142 8.70 18.63 -6.06
C ARG A 142 7.56 18.31 -5.11
N TRP A 143 6.74 17.35 -5.51
CA TRP A 143 5.52 16.96 -4.79
C TRP A 143 5.75 15.73 -3.93
N ALA A 144 5.10 15.65 -2.77
CA ALA A 144 5.17 14.48 -1.91
C ALA A 144 4.50 13.25 -2.57
N ASN A 145 5.13 12.08 -2.46
CA ASN A 145 4.59 10.83 -2.98
C ASN A 145 3.30 10.37 -2.26
N GLY A 146 3.05 10.79 -1.01
CA GLY A 146 1.82 10.53 -0.26
C GLY A 146 1.24 11.76 0.43
N ASN A 147 0.05 11.60 1.03
CA ASN A 147 -0.54 12.62 1.89
C ASN A 147 0.23 12.72 3.23
N LEU A 148 0.18 13.88 3.88
CA LEU A 148 0.73 14.05 5.23
C LEU A 148 0.01 13.11 6.22
N GLY A 149 0.76 12.37 7.04
CA GLY A 149 0.20 11.36 7.94
C GLY A 149 -0.28 10.07 7.25
N ALA A 150 -0.09 9.91 5.93
CA ALA A 150 -0.38 8.65 5.24
C ALA A 150 0.74 7.63 5.44
N THR A 151 0.37 6.36 5.54
CA THR A 151 1.30 5.23 5.70
C THR A 151 1.85 4.72 4.37
N SER A 152 1.17 5.03 3.26
CA SER A 152 1.55 4.72 1.87
C SER A 152 0.85 5.71 0.91
N PRO A 153 1.29 5.83 -0.36
CA PRO A 153 0.75 6.79 -1.34
C PRO A 153 -0.77 6.73 -1.57
N ASP A 154 -1.38 5.55 -1.40
CA ASP A 154 -2.81 5.29 -1.56
C ASP A 154 -3.66 5.67 -0.35
N LYS A 155 -3.10 5.88 0.85
CA LYS A 155 -3.90 6.22 2.03
C LYS A 155 -4.22 7.71 2.11
N TYR A 156 -5.41 8.00 2.64
CA TYR A 156 -5.93 9.36 2.83
C TYR A 156 -5.06 10.23 3.75
N GLY A 157 -4.33 9.60 4.67
CA GLY A 157 -3.50 10.30 5.66
C GLY A 157 -4.33 11.04 6.71
N ASP A 158 -3.68 11.99 7.37
CA ASP A 158 -4.29 12.84 8.37
C ASP A 158 -5.10 13.97 7.73
N TYR A 159 -6.16 14.40 8.41
CA TYR A 159 -6.95 15.57 8.03
C TYR A 159 -6.58 16.77 8.91
N PHE A 160 -6.57 17.97 8.32
CA PHE A 160 -6.21 19.22 9.00
C PHE A 160 -7.24 20.31 8.67
N ALA A 161 -7.56 21.15 9.66
CA ALA A 161 -8.19 22.44 9.38
C ALA A 161 -7.11 23.41 8.88
N TRP A 162 -7.50 24.41 8.09
CA TRP A 162 -6.54 25.30 7.44
C TRP A 162 -5.77 26.12 8.48
N GLY A 163 -4.44 25.99 8.51
CA GLY A 163 -3.59 26.66 9.50
C GLY A 163 -3.48 25.94 10.86
N GLU A 164 -4.00 24.72 10.98
CA GLU A 164 -3.78 23.88 12.15
C GLU A 164 -2.76 22.78 11.89
N THR A 165 -1.95 22.50 12.90
CA THR A 165 -0.84 21.55 12.86
C THR A 165 -1.10 20.28 13.67
N VAL A 166 -2.26 20.19 14.34
CA VAL A 166 -2.76 18.98 15.03
C VAL A 166 -3.94 18.43 14.21
N PRO A 167 -3.88 17.17 13.75
CA PRO A 167 -4.94 16.60 12.92
C PRO A 167 -6.09 16.02 13.75
N PHE A 168 -7.12 15.55 13.05
CA PHE A 168 -8.24 14.80 13.63
C PHE A 168 -7.77 13.67 14.57
N GLY A 169 -8.45 13.52 15.70
CA GLY A 169 -8.24 12.40 16.64
C GLY A 169 -6.91 12.43 17.41
N LYS A 170 -6.13 13.51 17.32
CA LYS A 170 -4.92 13.71 18.14
C LYS A 170 -5.16 14.82 19.16
N ALA A 171 -4.50 14.68 20.31
CA ALA A 171 -4.59 15.64 21.40
C ALA A 171 -3.91 16.96 21.02
N ASP A 172 -4.64 18.08 21.14
CA ASP A 172 -4.06 19.42 21.10
C ASP A 172 -3.75 19.84 22.54
N ASN A 173 -2.46 20.05 22.83
CA ASN A 173 -1.98 20.54 24.12
C ASN A 173 -1.69 22.06 24.10
N SER A 174 -2.11 22.78 23.05
CA SER A 174 -2.05 24.24 23.02
C SER A 174 -3.19 24.85 23.84
N ASN A 175 -2.83 25.73 24.79
CA ASN A 175 -3.74 26.34 25.75
C ASN A 175 -4.64 27.46 25.12
N ASN A 176 -5.33 27.17 24.02
CA ASN A 176 -6.11 28.16 23.28
C ASN A 176 -7.49 28.38 23.92
N MET A 177 -7.68 29.40 24.76
CA MET A 177 -8.95 29.61 25.46
C MET A 177 -10.09 30.09 24.54
N ASN A 178 -11.20 29.36 24.48
CA ASN A 178 -12.44 29.89 23.90
C ASN A 178 -13.12 30.82 24.92
N TYR A 179 -12.84 32.11 24.77
CA TYR A 179 -13.29 33.16 25.68
C TYR A 179 -14.81 33.40 25.71
N GLU A 180 -15.58 32.84 24.77
CA GLU A 180 -17.03 33.04 24.71
C GLU A 180 -17.82 32.01 25.55
N TYR A 181 -17.28 30.79 25.71
CA TYR A 181 -17.95 29.70 26.43
C TYR A 181 -17.26 29.28 27.74
N ASN A 182 -16.11 29.87 28.07
CA ASN A 182 -15.34 29.62 29.29
C ASN A 182 -15.01 28.12 29.54
N VAL A 183 -14.85 27.36 28.45
CA VAL A 183 -14.42 25.96 28.44
C VAL A 183 -12.99 25.85 27.88
N PRO A 184 -12.13 25.00 28.48
CA PRO A 184 -10.81 24.71 27.92
C PRO A 184 -10.91 24.07 26.52
N HIS A 185 -9.99 24.41 25.61
CA HIS A 185 -9.79 23.69 24.34
C HIS A 185 -9.11 22.32 24.51
N THR A 186 -9.13 21.73 25.70
CA THR A 186 -8.62 20.36 25.94
C THR A 186 -9.64 19.32 25.46
N TYR A 187 -10.01 19.41 24.19
CA TYR A 187 -10.72 18.38 23.45
C TYR A 187 -9.80 17.87 22.36
N ASP A 188 -9.52 16.57 22.38
CA ASP A 188 -8.98 15.86 21.21
C ASP A 188 -9.83 16.25 19.99
N LYS A 189 -9.18 16.49 18.83
CA LYS A 189 -9.88 17.06 17.67
C LYS A 189 -10.81 16.03 17.01
N THR A 190 -11.96 15.81 17.63
CA THR A 190 -12.93 14.75 17.33
C THR A 190 -13.99 15.18 16.31
N PHE A 191 -14.04 16.47 15.94
CA PHE A 191 -14.87 16.98 14.86
C PHE A 191 -14.38 18.34 14.32
N TYR A 192 -14.85 18.69 13.12
CA TYR A 192 -14.52 19.93 12.42
C TYR A 192 -15.74 20.88 12.36
N SER A 193 -15.67 21.99 13.08
CA SER A 193 -16.66 23.07 13.04
C SER A 193 -16.00 24.42 13.37
N TRP A 194 -16.74 25.52 13.22
CA TRP A 194 -16.28 26.84 13.68
C TRP A 194 -15.92 26.87 15.17
N LEU A 195 -16.64 26.10 16.02
CA LEU A 195 -16.34 25.98 17.45
C LEU A 195 -14.98 25.34 17.74
N THR A 196 -14.52 24.41 16.87
CA THR A 196 -13.25 23.69 17.03
C THR A 196 -12.14 24.18 16.11
N TYR A 197 -12.34 25.34 15.44
CA TYR A 197 -11.35 25.93 14.56
C TYR A 197 -10.45 26.93 15.30
N LYS A 198 -9.15 26.65 15.36
CA LYS A 198 -8.14 27.41 16.12
C LYS A 198 -8.16 28.93 15.87
N PHE A 199 -8.55 29.37 14.68
CA PHE A 199 -8.59 30.78 14.28
C PHE A 199 -9.99 31.38 14.20
N CYS A 200 -11.00 30.78 14.85
CA CYS A 200 -12.35 31.33 14.95
C CYS A 200 -12.71 31.66 16.40
N ARG A 201 -13.49 32.73 16.59
CA ARG A 201 -14.27 32.96 17.82
C ARG A 201 -15.74 32.64 17.52
N GLY A 202 -16.35 31.80 18.34
CA GLY A 202 -17.79 31.52 18.32
C GLY A 202 -18.30 30.71 17.13
N LEU A 203 -19.63 30.75 16.97
CA LEU A 203 -20.37 30.10 15.89
C LEU A 203 -20.47 30.92 14.60
N ASN A 204 -20.47 32.25 14.74
CA ASN A 204 -20.40 33.18 13.61
C ASN A 204 -18.92 33.44 13.30
N PRO A 205 -18.43 33.13 12.08
CA PRO A 205 -17.00 33.00 11.80
C PRO A 205 -16.24 34.33 11.93
N THR A 206 -15.75 34.61 13.14
CA THR A 206 -14.94 35.78 13.46
C THR A 206 -13.48 35.35 13.52
N MET A 207 -12.72 35.64 12.46
CA MET A 207 -11.34 35.20 12.30
C MET A 207 -10.39 35.94 13.26
N THR A 208 -9.46 35.21 13.87
CA THR A 208 -8.45 35.79 14.78
C THR A 208 -7.07 35.96 14.13
N LYS A 209 -6.88 35.41 12.93
CA LYS A 209 -5.61 35.40 12.19
C LYS A 209 -5.86 35.12 10.71
N TYR A 210 -5.02 35.65 9.83
CA TYR A 210 -5.16 35.58 8.38
C TYR A 210 -6.47 36.22 7.92
N CYS A 211 -6.52 37.55 8.01
CA CYS A 211 -7.66 38.38 7.62
C CYS A 211 -7.16 39.74 7.13
N THR A 212 -7.75 40.27 6.05
CA THR A 212 -7.48 41.60 5.50
C THR A 212 -8.72 42.48 5.41
N ASN A 213 -9.92 41.90 5.57
CA ASN A 213 -11.19 42.62 5.71
C ASN A 213 -11.73 42.45 7.14
N GLU A 214 -12.05 43.57 7.80
CA GLU A 214 -12.53 43.64 9.19
C GLU A 214 -13.94 43.03 9.36
N GLU A 215 -14.73 42.92 8.30
CA GLU A 215 -16.03 42.23 8.31
C GLU A 215 -15.92 40.74 8.68
N TYR A 216 -14.75 40.13 8.44
CA TYR A 216 -14.48 38.72 8.74
C TYR A 216 -13.69 38.51 10.03
N GLY A 217 -13.16 39.56 10.67
CA GLY A 217 -12.42 39.44 11.94
C GLY A 217 -11.23 40.37 12.10
N ILE A 218 -10.22 39.93 12.86
CA ILE A 218 -9.03 40.73 13.19
C ILE A 218 -8.16 40.88 11.94
N ASN A 219 -8.16 42.07 11.36
CA ASN A 219 -7.30 42.43 10.23
C ASN A 219 -5.82 42.40 10.65
N ASP A 220 -5.11 41.35 10.23
CA ASP A 220 -3.67 41.16 10.46
C ASP A 220 -2.84 41.34 9.18
N GLY A 221 -3.49 41.70 8.07
CA GLY A 221 -2.87 41.92 6.77
C GLY A 221 -2.38 40.64 6.07
N ARG A 222 -2.66 39.44 6.61
CA ARG A 222 -2.10 38.18 6.08
C ARG A 222 -3.14 37.36 5.31
N THR A 223 -2.71 36.81 4.19
CA THR A 223 -3.51 35.87 3.39
C THR A 223 -2.87 34.48 3.24
N MET A 224 -1.59 34.32 3.61
CA MET A 224 -0.81 33.09 3.43
C MET A 224 -0.27 32.57 4.77
N LEU A 225 -0.24 31.25 4.95
CA LEU A 225 0.26 30.57 6.15
C LEU A 225 1.69 30.97 6.50
N LEU A 226 1.94 31.15 7.79
CA LEU A 226 3.27 31.21 8.38
C LEU A 226 3.78 29.77 8.65
N PRO A 227 5.10 29.54 8.69
CA PRO A 227 5.67 28.21 8.92
C PRO A 227 5.21 27.51 10.21
N ALA A 228 4.84 28.29 11.25
CA ALA A 228 4.33 27.77 12.52
C ALA A 228 2.87 27.26 12.46
N ASP A 229 2.15 27.56 11.38
CA ASP A 229 0.75 27.17 11.15
C ASP A 229 0.61 26.28 9.90
N ASP A 230 1.72 25.99 9.21
CA ASP A 230 1.80 25.03 8.11
C ASP A 230 2.07 23.63 8.67
N ALA A 231 1.07 22.74 8.59
CA ALA A 231 1.17 21.38 9.10
C ALA A 231 2.26 20.55 8.42
N ALA A 232 2.51 20.75 7.12
CA ALA A 232 3.58 20.04 6.42
C ALA A 232 4.96 20.50 6.91
N HIS A 233 5.12 21.81 7.15
CA HIS A 233 6.35 22.35 7.72
C HIS A 233 6.61 21.83 9.14
N VAL A 234 5.60 21.87 10.02
CA VAL A 234 5.73 21.45 11.42
C VAL A 234 5.90 19.94 11.58
N ILE A 235 5.18 19.12 10.82
CA ILE A 235 5.18 17.65 10.98
C ILE A 235 6.26 16.98 10.15
N ALA A 236 6.31 17.23 8.84
CA ALA A 236 7.20 16.50 7.93
C ALA A 236 8.66 17.01 7.96
N LYS A 237 8.90 18.19 8.56
CA LYS A 237 10.23 18.81 8.70
C LYS A 237 10.90 18.98 7.32
N SER A 238 12.24 19.10 7.27
CA SER A 238 13.04 19.06 6.04
C SER A 238 12.53 19.94 4.88
N ASN A 239 12.07 21.15 5.21
CA ASN A 239 11.55 22.18 4.29
C ASN A 239 10.33 21.77 3.45
N TRP A 240 9.55 20.78 3.90
CA TRP A 240 8.20 20.57 3.39
C TRP A 240 7.29 21.76 3.74
N ARG A 241 6.31 22.05 2.88
CA ARG A 241 5.24 23.02 3.10
C ARG A 241 3.97 22.66 2.33
N ILE A 242 2.85 23.29 2.67
CA ILE A 242 1.62 23.25 1.88
C ILE A 242 1.86 24.02 0.55
N PRO A 243 1.38 23.52 -0.60
CA PRO A 243 1.51 24.21 -1.88
C PRO A 243 0.76 25.55 -1.90
N THR A 244 1.32 26.53 -2.60
CA THR A 244 0.64 27.78 -2.92
C THR A 244 -0.51 27.56 -3.90
N PRO A 245 -1.49 28.48 -3.99
CA PRO A 245 -2.53 28.45 -5.03
C PRO A 245 -1.95 28.41 -6.45
N GLN A 246 -0.79 29.03 -6.68
CA GLN A 246 -0.09 29.06 -7.95
C GLN A 246 0.47 27.68 -8.33
N GLU A 247 1.16 27.01 -7.40
CA GLU A 247 1.67 25.64 -7.60
C GLU A 247 0.52 24.64 -7.78
N MET A 248 -0.59 24.82 -7.07
CA MET A 248 -1.78 23.99 -7.26
C MET A 248 -2.40 24.19 -8.66
N ASN A 249 -2.49 25.44 -9.14
CA ASN A 249 -2.90 25.73 -10.52
C ASN A 249 -1.92 25.15 -11.56
N GLU A 250 -0.62 25.13 -11.26
CA GLU A 250 0.38 24.51 -12.13
C GLU A 250 0.14 22.99 -12.24
N LEU A 251 -0.03 22.28 -11.12
CA LEU A 251 -0.38 20.86 -11.10
C LEU A 251 -1.66 20.57 -11.90
N ILE A 252 -2.70 21.39 -11.73
CA ILE A 252 -3.97 21.24 -12.47
C ILE A 252 -3.76 21.44 -13.98
N SER A 253 -2.98 22.44 -14.39
CA SER A 253 -2.89 22.87 -15.80
C SER A 253 -1.74 22.24 -16.60
N LYS A 254 -0.74 21.65 -15.94
CA LYS A 254 0.45 21.07 -16.59
C LYS A 254 0.52 19.55 -16.52
N CYS A 255 -0.25 18.90 -15.64
CA CYS A 255 -0.26 17.44 -15.53
C CYS A 255 -1.43 16.81 -16.30
N ASN A 256 -1.26 15.54 -16.67
CA ASN A 256 -2.34 14.69 -17.15
C ASN A 256 -2.96 13.92 -15.98
N TRP A 257 -4.29 13.94 -15.87
CA TRP A 257 -5.04 13.39 -14.75
C TRP A 257 -5.87 12.19 -15.21
N VAL A 258 -5.56 11.00 -14.69
CA VAL A 258 -6.27 9.75 -15.02
C VAL A 258 -6.92 9.18 -13.77
N TRP A 259 -8.25 9.10 -13.74
CA TRP A 259 -8.96 8.46 -12.63
C TRP A 259 -8.69 6.96 -12.63
N THR A 260 -8.37 6.40 -11.46
CA THR A 260 -7.98 5.00 -11.28
C THR A 260 -8.28 4.52 -9.86
N SER A 261 -7.88 3.29 -9.56
CA SER A 261 -7.84 2.73 -8.21
C SER A 261 -6.46 2.18 -7.91
N LEU A 262 -5.83 2.62 -6.81
CA LEU A 262 -4.57 2.10 -6.30
C LEU A 262 -4.84 1.34 -5.01
N ASN A 263 -4.52 0.04 -4.96
CA ASN A 263 -4.78 -0.83 -3.80
C ASN A 263 -6.24 -0.81 -3.30
N GLY A 264 -7.20 -0.67 -4.21
CA GLY A 264 -8.63 -0.55 -3.91
C GLY A 264 -9.12 0.85 -3.53
N VAL A 265 -8.22 1.84 -3.45
CA VAL A 265 -8.56 3.24 -3.15
C VAL A 265 -8.73 4.02 -4.44
N GLY A 266 -9.90 4.61 -4.66
CA GLY A 266 -10.18 5.48 -5.81
C GLY A 266 -9.45 6.83 -5.74
N GLY A 267 -9.10 7.39 -6.89
CA GLY A 267 -8.45 8.70 -6.98
C GLY A 267 -7.81 8.96 -8.35
N PHE A 268 -6.97 9.98 -8.44
CA PHE A 268 -6.25 10.33 -9.67
C PHE A 268 -4.80 9.88 -9.64
N GLN A 269 -4.37 9.18 -10.70
CA GLN A 269 -2.97 9.15 -11.09
C GLN A 269 -2.65 10.44 -11.86
N VAL A 270 -1.72 11.23 -11.34
CA VAL A 270 -1.34 12.54 -11.88
C VAL A 270 0.05 12.45 -12.49
N PHE A 271 0.14 12.51 -13.81
CA PHE A 271 1.38 12.42 -14.58
C PHE A 271 1.91 13.81 -14.90
N GLY A 272 3.14 14.09 -14.47
CA GLY A 272 3.81 15.37 -14.72
C GLY A 272 4.57 15.40 -16.05
N PRO A 273 4.93 16.60 -16.56
CA PRO A 273 5.81 16.78 -17.72
C PRO A 273 7.13 15.99 -17.68
N SER A 274 7.65 15.62 -16.50
CA SER A 274 8.85 14.77 -16.37
C SER A 274 8.64 13.29 -16.71
N GLY A 275 7.40 12.87 -16.99
CA GLY A 275 7.01 11.47 -17.14
C GLY A 275 6.85 10.70 -15.81
N LYS A 276 7.20 11.31 -14.67
CA LYS A 276 6.89 10.77 -13.34
C LYS A 276 5.46 11.10 -12.94
N SER A 277 4.96 10.40 -11.93
CA SER A 277 3.58 10.57 -11.45
C SER A 277 3.45 10.41 -9.95
N ILE A 278 2.39 11.00 -9.38
CA ILE A 278 1.91 10.76 -8.02
C ILE A 278 0.46 10.25 -8.05
N PHE A 279 0.03 9.56 -7.01
CA PHE A 279 -1.38 9.21 -6.81
C PHE A 279 -2.01 10.15 -5.77
N LEU A 280 -3.15 10.75 -6.09
CA LEU A 280 -3.98 11.55 -5.19
C LEU A 280 -5.28 10.79 -4.90
N PRO A 281 -5.41 10.15 -3.72
CA PRO A 281 -6.64 9.45 -3.37
C PRO A 281 -7.83 10.41 -3.18
N ALA A 282 -9.05 9.92 -3.44
CA ALA A 282 -10.31 10.61 -3.20
C ALA A 282 -10.65 10.65 -1.69
N ALA A 283 -9.79 11.30 -0.91
CA ALA A 283 -9.85 11.35 0.55
C ALA A 283 -11.03 12.15 1.12
N GLY A 284 -11.78 12.90 0.30
CA GLY A 284 -12.92 13.67 0.77
C GLY A 284 -12.55 14.83 1.68
N CYS A 285 -13.50 15.23 2.52
CA CYS A 285 -13.35 16.25 3.55
C CYS A 285 -14.17 15.88 4.79
N ARG A 286 -13.74 16.35 5.96
CA ARG A 286 -14.42 16.08 7.25
C ARG A 286 -15.03 17.35 7.84
N GLY A 287 -16.32 17.27 8.18
CA GLY A 287 -17.08 18.27 8.94
C GLY A 287 -17.66 17.67 10.22
N TYR A 288 -18.52 18.44 10.92
CA TYR A 288 -19.17 18.00 12.17
C TYR A 288 -20.05 16.76 12.01
N SER A 289 -20.84 16.70 10.93
CA SER A 289 -21.84 15.66 10.66
C SER A 289 -21.70 15.00 9.28
N SER A 290 -20.61 15.28 8.56
CA SER A 290 -20.35 14.69 7.24
C SER A 290 -18.88 14.34 7.05
N GLN A 291 -18.64 13.12 6.58
CA GLN A 291 -17.41 12.66 5.96
C GLN A 291 -17.74 12.45 4.47
N ARG A 292 -16.89 12.89 3.55
CA ARG A 292 -17.10 12.77 2.10
C ARG A 292 -16.04 11.92 1.42
N ASP A 293 -15.55 10.93 2.15
CA ASP A 293 -14.45 10.06 1.81
C ASP A 293 -14.90 9.08 0.68
N GLY A 294 -14.09 8.90 -0.37
CA GLY A 294 -14.31 7.92 -1.44
C GLY A 294 -14.69 8.49 -2.83
N ASP A 295 -15.52 9.54 -2.89
CA ASP A 295 -16.05 10.07 -4.17
C ASP A 295 -15.33 11.33 -4.70
N ASN A 296 -14.62 12.06 -3.82
CA ASN A 296 -14.04 13.36 -4.14
C ASN A 296 -12.68 13.54 -3.46
N GLY A 297 -11.80 14.38 -4.01
CA GLY A 297 -10.56 14.81 -3.37
C GLY A 297 -10.62 16.28 -2.96
N TYR A 298 -10.13 16.60 -1.76
CA TYR A 298 -9.93 17.97 -1.29
C TYR A 298 -8.54 18.12 -0.68
N TYR A 299 -7.79 19.12 -1.13
CA TYR A 299 -6.43 19.39 -0.64
C TYR A 299 -6.18 20.87 -0.41
N TRP A 300 -5.71 21.23 0.78
CA TRP A 300 -5.40 22.62 1.10
C TRP A 300 -4.27 23.21 0.25
N THR A 301 -4.43 24.49 -0.08
CA THR A 301 -3.32 25.38 -0.45
C THR A 301 -2.94 26.28 0.74
N SER A 302 -1.80 26.96 0.66
CA SER A 302 -1.28 27.79 1.74
C SER A 302 -1.94 29.16 1.89
N SER A 303 -3.04 29.47 1.18
CA SER A 303 -3.68 30.80 1.20
C SER A 303 -5.20 30.77 1.43
N ILE A 304 -5.71 31.80 2.13
CA ILE A 304 -7.14 32.06 2.29
C ILE A 304 -7.77 32.49 0.95
N ASP A 305 -9.10 32.35 0.83
CA ASP A 305 -9.82 33.01 -0.26
C ASP A 305 -9.89 34.52 0.02
N GLU A 306 -9.62 35.34 -0.99
CA GLU A 306 -9.46 36.79 -0.82
C GLU A 306 -10.79 37.52 -0.59
N TYR A 307 -11.88 36.97 -1.14
CA TYR A 307 -13.23 37.53 -1.10
C TYR A 307 -14.01 37.06 0.14
N TYR A 308 -14.00 35.75 0.40
CA TYR A 308 -14.67 35.11 1.52
C TYR A 308 -13.63 34.57 2.50
N GLN A 309 -13.09 35.42 3.38
CA GLN A 309 -11.88 35.13 4.18
C GLN A 309 -12.06 34.08 5.30
N CYS A 310 -13.30 33.64 5.51
CA CYS A 310 -13.64 32.43 6.25
C CYS A 310 -13.29 31.13 5.49
N ASN A 311 -13.12 31.20 4.17
CA ASN A 311 -12.68 30.10 3.31
C ASN A 311 -11.17 30.17 3.03
N ALA A 312 -10.62 29.05 2.60
CA ALA A 312 -9.29 28.99 2.00
C ALA A 312 -9.31 28.25 0.66
N TYR A 313 -8.36 28.58 -0.21
CA TYR A 313 -8.25 27.91 -1.51
C TYR A 313 -7.81 26.46 -1.32
N CYS A 314 -8.42 25.56 -2.09
CA CYS A 314 -8.09 24.15 -2.14
C CYS A 314 -8.08 23.63 -3.58
N LEU A 315 -7.47 22.47 -3.81
CA LEU A 315 -7.81 21.61 -4.92
C LEU A 315 -9.14 20.92 -4.61
N TYR A 316 -10.03 20.85 -5.59
CA TYR A 316 -11.19 19.97 -5.60
C TYR A 316 -11.11 19.06 -6.82
N PHE A 317 -11.46 17.78 -6.65
CA PHE A 317 -11.71 16.89 -7.77
C PHE A 317 -12.79 15.85 -7.48
N CYS A 318 -13.35 15.31 -8.56
CA CYS A 318 -14.19 14.09 -8.61
C CYS A 318 -13.87 13.34 -9.94
N PRO A 319 -14.45 12.16 -10.22
CA PRO A 319 -14.00 11.30 -11.33
C PRO A 319 -13.90 11.95 -12.72
N ASN A 320 -14.70 13.00 -12.97
CA ASN A 320 -14.79 13.70 -14.25
C ASN A 320 -14.45 15.21 -14.17
N HIS A 321 -13.90 15.70 -13.05
CA HIS A 321 -13.60 17.12 -12.87
C HIS A 321 -12.42 17.37 -11.92
N VAL A 322 -11.57 18.34 -12.25
CA VAL A 322 -10.44 18.80 -11.42
C VAL A 322 -10.39 20.33 -11.50
N SER A 323 -10.34 21.02 -10.37
CA SER A 323 -10.25 22.49 -10.33
C SER A 323 -9.65 23.02 -9.03
N LYS A 324 -9.13 24.26 -9.06
CA LYS A 324 -9.00 25.06 -7.83
C LYS A 324 -10.40 25.45 -7.36
N SER A 325 -10.65 25.35 -6.07
CA SER A 325 -11.89 25.71 -5.38
C SER A 325 -11.56 26.47 -4.10
N TYR A 326 -12.57 26.77 -3.28
CA TYR A 326 -12.43 27.34 -1.95
C TYR A 326 -13.50 26.75 -1.03
N ILE A 327 -13.17 26.58 0.26
CA ILE A 327 -14.11 26.03 1.24
C ILE A 327 -13.73 26.46 2.66
N GLY A 328 -14.67 26.35 3.61
CA GLY A 328 -14.53 26.84 4.98
C GLY A 328 -13.29 26.30 5.69
N ARG A 329 -12.46 27.22 6.20
CA ARG A 329 -11.15 26.94 6.83
C ARG A 329 -11.22 25.92 7.98
N TYR A 330 -12.38 25.80 8.62
CA TYR A 330 -12.63 24.87 9.71
C TYR A 330 -12.69 23.39 9.30
N LEU A 331 -12.87 23.07 8.01
CA LEU A 331 -13.05 21.68 7.55
C LEU A 331 -11.72 20.90 7.52
N GLY A 332 -11.79 19.62 7.83
CA GLY A 332 -10.66 18.71 7.70
C GLY A 332 -10.42 18.33 6.24
N GLN A 333 -9.22 18.56 5.73
CA GLN A 333 -8.77 18.07 4.42
C GLN A 333 -7.39 17.43 4.50
N SER A 334 -7.06 16.60 3.51
CA SER A 334 -5.72 16.09 3.32
C SER A 334 -4.74 17.20 2.91
N ILE A 335 -3.46 16.98 3.20
CA ILE A 335 -2.36 17.82 2.74
C ILE A 335 -1.44 17.00 1.85
N ARG A 336 -1.17 17.50 0.65
CA ARG A 336 -0.17 16.98 -0.27
C ARG A 336 0.98 17.98 -0.33
N ALA A 337 2.02 17.74 0.47
CA ALA A 337 3.11 18.68 0.67
C ALA A 337 3.99 18.85 -0.58
N VAL A 338 4.68 19.99 -0.67
CA VAL A 338 5.69 20.31 -1.68
C VAL A 338 6.98 20.81 -1.05
N ARG A 339 8.08 20.74 -1.80
CA ARG A 339 9.37 21.36 -1.48
C ARG A 339 10.17 21.66 -2.75
N GLU A 340 11.27 22.40 -2.61
CA GLU A 340 12.20 22.76 -3.70
C GLU A 340 13.07 21.60 -4.23
#